data_AF-A0A7W0WVL2-F1
#
_entry.id   AF-A0A7W0WVL2-F1
#
_cell.length_a   1.000
_cell.length_b   1.000
_cell.length_c   1.000
_cell.angle_alpha   90.00
_cell.angle_beta   90.00
_cell.angle_gamma   90.00
#
_symmetry.space_group_name_H-M   'P 1'
#
loop_
_entity.id
_entity.type
_entity.pdbx_description
1 polymer ?
#
loop_
_entity_poly.entity_id
_entity_poly.type
_entity_poly.pdbx_seq_one_letter_code
_entity_poly.pdbx_strand_id
1 'polypeptide(L)'
;MSGAAYADASQHLFDYLERASWLLGGERVAVERLVERDELIASREAASTAKLPLVGLRARANLDLPATHVLVMASVLGLDVVLGEQLVERIAGNTPTVQELITMLSFSTEDEGALLAAFAPDAPLRSFGLVQLGNDRMPLLHRTVHVEDRLIAFLRGIDGLDPELREYASLETTALASAKAEAIARLLVSPGPIIVEGPARVGKTSAVIAAAASTQRRTLVGDMERILAEEDPLLLLEQMRREAMLLGAVWVLRVASVDLPPPIARRVVGYLQDGTAIVTVRDGELIARALKGPRRILIDNPTTAEQQQIWRTVLGSDVDTLRVCERYPLPPGDIVLAAAAARASVEVAGRDVDEADLFVAARGRLAHRLGDVAELV
;
A
#
# COMPACT_ATOMS: atom_id res chain seq x y z
N MET A 1 -16.59 -8.04 32.64
CA MET A 1 -16.66 -9.46 32.22
C MET A 1 -15.52 -9.72 31.26
N SER A 2 -14.59 -10.65 31.54
CA SER A 2 -13.54 -10.97 30.55
C SER A 2 -14.13 -11.89 29.47
N GLY A 3 -14.40 -11.35 28.29
CA GLY A 3 -14.81 -12.16 27.14
C GLY A 3 -13.66 -13.04 26.64
N ALA A 4 -13.99 -14.18 26.03
CA ALA A 4 -13.00 -14.98 25.32
C ALA A 4 -12.39 -14.17 24.16
N ALA A 5 -11.08 -14.29 23.95
CA ALA A 5 -10.38 -13.70 22.81
C ALA A 5 -11.06 -14.06 21.48
N TYR A 6 -10.97 -13.19 20.47
CA TYR A 6 -11.45 -13.51 19.14
C TYR A 6 -10.62 -14.62 18.51
N ALA A 7 -11.29 -15.63 17.95
CA ALA A 7 -10.62 -16.68 17.19
C ALA A 7 -10.25 -16.24 15.77
N ASP A 8 -11.06 -15.36 15.17
CA ASP A 8 -10.88 -14.85 13.80
C ASP A 8 -11.53 -13.47 13.60
N ALA A 9 -11.34 -12.91 12.40
CA ALA A 9 -11.88 -11.62 12.00
C ALA A 9 -13.42 -11.57 11.91
N SER A 10 -14.07 -12.70 11.64
CA SER A 10 -15.53 -12.75 11.48
C SER A 10 -16.23 -12.59 12.82
N GLN A 11 -15.72 -13.20 13.89
CA GLN A 11 -16.23 -12.99 15.24
C GLN A 11 -16.07 -11.55 15.71
N HIS A 12 -14.94 -10.93 15.36
CA HIS A 12 -14.69 -9.52 15.68
C HIS A 12 -15.68 -8.60 14.97
N LEU A 13 -15.88 -8.81 13.67
CA LEU A 13 -16.85 -8.05 12.90
C LEU A 13 -18.29 -8.28 13.41
N PHE A 14 -18.63 -9.52 13.78
CA PHE A 14 -19.94 -9.86 14.34
C PHE A 14 -20.26 -9.03 15.59
N ASP A 15 -19.30 -8.80 16.49
CA ASP A 15 -19.56 -8.00 17.69
C ASP A 15 -19.93 -6.54 17.37
N TYR A 16 -19.31 -5.97 16.35
CA TYR A 16 -19.66 -4.64 15.85
C TYR A 16 -21.01 -4.63 15.10
N LEU A 17 -21.34 -5.70 14.38
CA LEU A 17 -22.62 -5.85 13.70
C LEU A 17 -23.77 -6.05 14.71
N GLU A 18 -23.54 -6.80 15.80
CA GLU A 18 -24.51 -6.93 16.88
C GLU A 18 -24.77 -5.58 17.55
N ARG A 19 -23.70 -4.80 17.80
CA ARG A 19 -23.81 -3.41 18.27
C ARG A 19 -24.63 -2.56 17.29
N ALA A 20 -24.40 -2.66 15.97
CA ALA A 20 -25.17 -1.94 14.97
C ALA A 20 -26.65 -2.39 14.95
N SER A 21 -26.92 -3.69 15.10
CA SER A 21 -28.26 -4.27 15.18
C SER A 21 -29.07 -3.67 16.32
N TRP A 22 -28.46 -3.48 17.50
CA TRP A 22 -29.11 -2.83 18.63
C TRP A 22 -29.59 -1.41 18.29
N LEU A 23 -28.80 -0.65 17.53
CA LEU A 23 -29.17 0.69 17.06
C LEU A 23 -30.31 0.65 16.05
N LEU A 24 -30.30 -0.34 15.16
CA LEU A 24 -31.31 -0.56 14.12
C LEU A 24 -32.60 -1.23 14.65
N GLY A 25 -32.59 -1.82 15.84
CA GLY A 25 -33.74 -2.49 16.45
C GLY A 25 -34.83 -1.55 16.99
N GLY A 26 -34.48 -0.29 17.31
CA GLY A 26 -35.48 0.77 17.59
C GLY A 26 -36.12 0.74 18.96
N GLU A 27 -35.89 -0.33 19.71
CA GLU A 27 -35.94 -0.24 21.16
C GLU A 27 -34.92 0.80 21.61
N ARG A 28 -35.28 1.65 22.56
CA ARG A 28 -34.30 2.51 23.24
C ARG A 28 -33.32 1.59 23.96
N VAL A 29 -32.24 1.26 23.29
CA VAL A 29 -31.12 0.55 23.89
C VAL A 29 -30.55 1.49 24.93
N ALA A 30 -30.52 1.02 26.17
CA ALA A 30 -29.89 1.75 27.26
C ALA A 30 -28.44 2.03 26.86
N VAL A 31 -28.00 3.30 26.95
CA VAL A 31 -26.64 3.72 26.58
C VAL A 31 -25.61 2.86 27.32
N GLU A 32 -25.93 2.46 28.54
CA GLU A 32 -25.14 1.54 29.36
C GLU A 32 -24.84 0.23 28.64
N ARG A 33 -25.78 -0.35 27.89
CA ARG A 33 -25.54 -1.60 27.14
C ARG A 33 -24.55 -1.42 26.00
N LEU A 34 -24.60 -0.29 25.29
CA LEU A 34 -23.66 0.00 24.22
C LEU A 34 -22.24 0.20 24.77
N VAL A 35 -22.13 0.90 25.90
CA VAL A 35 -20.86 1.06 26.62
C VAL A 35 -20.32 -0.29 27.07
N GLU A 36 -21.14 -1.13 27.71
CA GLU A 36 -20.76 -2.50 28.10
C GLU A 36 -20.29 -3.33 26.90
N ARG A 37 -20.92 -3.15 25.73
CA ARG A 37 -20.50 -3.84 24.50
C ARG A 37 -19.17 -3.32 23.98
N ASP A 38 -18.94 -2.01 24.00
CA ASP A 38 -17.68 -1.40 23.58
C ASP A 38 -16.53 -1.85 24.50
N GLU A 39 -16.77 -1.95 25.82
CA GLU A 39 -15.83 -2.51 26.78
C GLU A 39 -15.54 -4.00 26.54
N LEU A 40 -16.57 -4.80 26.22
CA LEU A 40 -16.41 -6.19 25.86
C LEU A 40 -15.57 -6.35 24.59
N ILE A 41 -15.87 -5.58 23.53
CA ILE A 41 -15.11 -5.59 22.28
C ILE A 41 -13.64 -5.27 22.57
N ALA A 42 -13.37 -4.17 23.29
CA ALA A 42 -12.02 -3.76 23.64
C ALA A 42 -11.27 -4.83 24.46
N SER A 43 -11.94 -5.47 25.42
CA SER A 43 -11.37 -6.57 26.20
C SER A 43 -11.02 -7.78 25.33
N ARG A 44 -11.86 -8.12 24.35
CA ARG A 44 -11.62 -9.26 23.44
C ARG A 44 -10.55 -8.94 22.41
N GLU A 45 -10.48 -7.70 21.92
CA GLU A 45 -9.41 -7.18 21.05
C GLU A 45 -8.05 -7.31 21.75
N ALA A 46 -7.95 -6.84 23.00
CA ALA A 46 -6.72 -6.89 23.78
C ALA A 46 -6.24 -8.33 24.09
N ALA A 47 -7.17 -9.27 24.21
CA ALA A 47 -6.85 -10.68 24.44
C ALA A 47 -6.56 -11.47 23.15
N SER A 48 -6.87 -10.90 21.98
CA SER A 48 -6.76 -11.58 20.69
C SER A 48 -5.34 -11.53 20.13
N THR A 49 -4.86 -12.67 19.65
CA THR A 49 -3.65 -12.78 18.82
C THR A 49 -3.97 -12.87 17.33
N ALA A 50 -5.25 -13.00 16.97
CA ALA A 50 -5.71 -13.05 15.59
C ALA A 50 -5.48 -11.71 14.88
N LYS A 51 -5.23 -11.77 13.56
CA LYS A 51 -5.16 -10.58 12.72
C LYS A 51 -6.59 -10.05 12.51
N LEU A 52 -6.93 -8.98 13.21
CA LEU A 52 -8.24 -8.33 13.13
C LEU A 52 -8.19 -7.13 12.16
N PRO A 53 -8.83 -7.19 10.98
CA PRO A 53 -8.72 -6.15 9.95
C PRO A 53 -9.09 -4.76 10.45
N LEU A 54 -10.19 -4.63 11.20
CA LEU A 54 -10.67 -3.36 11.71
C LEU A 54 -9.73 -2.77 12.78
N VAL A 55 -9.14 -3.59 13.66
CA VAL A 55 -8.12 -3.11 14.62
C VAL A 55 -6.88 -2.59 13.88
N GLY A 56 -6.40 -3.34 12.90
CA GLY A 56 -5.26 -2.93 12.08
C GLY A 56 -5.54 -1.64 11.30
N LEU A 57 -6.76 -1.50 10.76
CA LEU A 57 -7.21 -0.30 10.07
C LEU A 57 -7.28 0.91 11.01
N ARG A 58 -7.88 0.75 12.20
CA ARG A 58 -7.96 1.80 13.24
C ARG A 58 -6.58 2.33 13.60
N ALA A 59 -5.63 1.42 13.88
CA ALA A 59 -4.27 1.80 14.25
C ALA A 59 -3.55 2.55 13.11
N ARG A 60 -3.71 2.12 11.85
CA ARG A 60 -2.98 2.69 10.71
C ARG A 60 -3.57 4.01 10.20
N ALA A 61 -4.89 4.12 10.15
CA ALA A 61 -5.57 5.35 9.74
C ALA A 61 -5.81 6.31 10.91
N ASN A 62 -5.41 5.94 12.13
CA ASN A 62 -5.69 6.68 13.35
C ASN A 62 -7.19 6.96 13.53
N LEU A 63 -8.03 5.93 13.34
CA LEU A 63 -9.47 6.04 13.54
C LEU A 63 -9.79 6.02 15.03
N ASP A 64 -10.44 7.08 15.49
CA ASP A 64 -11.07 7.07 16.81
C ASP A 64 -12.33 6.18 16.81
N LEU A 65 -12.92 6.03 17.99
CA LEU A 65 -14.09 5.18 18.16
C LEU A 65 -15.31 5.69 17.38
N PRO A 66 -15.66 7.00 17.39
CA PRO A 66 -16.73 7.54 16.55
C PRO A 66 -16.54 7.25 15.06
N ALA A 67 -15.35 7.50 14.50
CA ALA A 67 -15.06 7.22 13.09
C ALA A 67 -15.16 5.72 12.77
N THR A 68 -14.74 4.86 13.71
CA THR A 68 -14.89 3.40 13.59
C THR A 68 -16.37 3.00 13.49
N HIS A 69 -17.21 3.55 14.37
CA HIS A 69 -18.65 3.27 14.36
C HIS A 69 -19.33 3.77 13.09
N VAL A 70 -18.97 4.96 12.61
CA VAL A 70 -19.43 5.50 11.32
C VAL A 70 -19.06 4.54 10.19
N LEU A 71 -17.79 4.10 10.13
CA LEU A 71 -17.33 3.21 9.07
C LEU A 71 -18.10 1.89 9.09
N VAL A 72 -18.26 1.26 10.26
CA VAL A 72 -18.99 -0.01 10.36
C VAL A 72 -20.45 0.17 9.99
N MET A 73 -21.14 1.19 10.51
CA MET A 73 -22.54 1.45 10.19
C MET A 73 -22.75 1.73 8.70
N ALA A 74 -21.88 2.53 8.08
CA ALA A 74 -21.92 2.79 6.64
C ALA A 74 -21.62 1.54 5.79
N SER A 75 -20.90 0.57 6.36
CA SER A 75 -20.55 -0.69 5.70
C SER A 75 -21.61 -1.78 5.85
N VAL A 76 -22.64 -1.60 6.70
CA VAL A 76 -23.62 -2.65 7.05
C VAL A 76 -24.26 -3.28 5.80
N LEU A 77 -24.67 -2.48 4.82
CA LEU A 77 -25.26 -2.96 3.56
C LEU A 77 -24.37 -3.97 2.82
N GLY A 78 -23.06 -3.77 2.88
CA GLY A 78 -22.09 -4.64 2.24
C GLY A 78 -21.68 -5.83 3.11
N LEU A 79 -21.82 -5.73 4.44
CA LEU A 79 -21.32 -6.74 5.38
C LEU A 79 -22.37 -7.80 5.73
N ASP A 80 -23.62 -7.39 6.00
CA ASP A 80 -24.71 -8.25 6.46
C ASP A 80 -26.04 -7.87 5.79
N VAL A 81 -26.69 -8.85 5.15
CA VAL A 81 -27.92 -8.63 4.36
C VAL A 81 -29.10 -8.25 5.27
N VAL A 82 -29.25 -8.90 6.41
CA VAL A 82 -30.40 -8.70 7.31
C VAL A 82 -30.33 -7.32 7.95
N LEU A 83 -29.15 -6.93 8.44
CA LEU A 83 -28.94 -5.58 8.97
C LEU A 83 -29.00 -4.52 7.88
N GLY A 84 -28.59 -4.86 6.65
CA GLY A 84 -28.75 -4.00 5.49
C GLY A 84 -30.22 -3.69 5.19
N GLU A 85 -31.10 -4.69 5.19
CA GLU A 85 -32.55 -4.50 5.03
C GLU A 85 -33.12 -3.62 6.15
N GLN A 86 -32.76 -3.89 7.41
CA GLN A 86 -33.19 -3.06 8.55
C GLN A 86 -32.72 -1.60 8.45
N LEU A 87 -31.51 -1.37 7.92
CA LEU A 87 -31.00 -0.03 7.67
C LEU A 87 -31.84 0.65 6.58
N VAL A 88 -32.09 -0.01 5.45
CA VAL A 88 -32.90 0.53 4.33
C VAL A 88 -34.31 0.88 4.78
N GLU A 89 -34.94 0.07 5.64
CA GLU A 89 -36.28 0.37 6.20
C GLU A 89 -36.33 1.66 7.02
N ARG A 90 -35.18 2.11 7.55
CA ARG A 90 -35.09 3.30 8.42
C ARG A 90 -34.71 4.59 7.71
N ILE A 91 -34.04 4.48 6.58
CA ILE A 91 -33.55 5.63 5.82
C ILE A 91 -34.47 5.90 4.63
N ALA A 92 -34.44 7.11 4.10
CA ALA A 92 -35.31 7.48 2.98
C ALA A 92 -34.84 6.96 1.59
N GLY A 93 -33.83 6.07 1.54
CA GLY A 93 -33.22 5.61 0.30
C GLY A 93 -32.34 4.36 0.46
N ASN A 94 -31.49 4.07 -0.53
CA ASN A 94 -30.64 2.87 -0.52
C ASN A 94 -29.28 3.08 0.15
N THR A 95 -28.96 4.30 0.55
CA THR A 95 -27.64 4.66 1.10
C THR A 95 -27.83 5.73 2.17
N PRO A 96 -27.30 5.54 3.37
CA PRO A 96 -27.52 6.48 4.45
C PRO A 96 -26.84 7.81 4.15
N THR A 97 -27.47 8.90 4.55
CA THR A 97 -26.88 10.23 4.58
C THR A 97 -26.03 10.42 5.84
N VAL A 98 -25.16 11.43 5.83
CA VAL A 98 -24.38 11.82 7.04
C VAL A 98 -25.31 12.09 8.22
N GLN A 99 -26.44 12.78 8.00
CA GLN A 99 -27.42 13.06 9.04
C GLN A 99 -28.04 11.79 9.62
N GLU A 100 -28.43 10.84 8.78
CA GLU A 100 -29.01 9.57 9.23
C GLU A 100 -27.99 8.76 10.05
N LEU A 101 -26.72 8.71 9.61
CA LEU A 101 -25.65 8.05 10.37
C LEU A 101 -25.42 8.71 11.73
N ILE A 102 -25.34 10.05 11.79
CA ILE A 102 -25.19 10.78 13.06
C ILE A 102 -26.38 10.49 13.97
N THR A 103 -27.61 10.59 13.44
CA THR A 103 -28.84 10.37 14.21
C THR A 103 -28.93 8.97 14.80
N MET A 104 -28.43 7.95 14.09
CA MET A 104 -28.42 6.58 14.60
C MET A 104 -27.30 6.31 15.62
N LEU A 105 -26.20 7.07 15.54
CA LEU A 105 -24.99 6.84 16.34
C LEU A 105 -24.87 7.79 17.55
N SER A 106 -25.58 8.91 17.58
CA SER A 106 -25.51 9.90 18.67
C SER A 106 -26.46 9.55 19.83
N PHE A 107 -25.95 9.66 21.05
CA PHE A 107 -26.76 9.56 22.29
C PHE A 107 -26.74 10.86 23.08
N SER A 108 -25.86 11.78 22.71
CA SER A 108 -25.71 13.11 23.28
C SER A 108 -25.29 14.12 22.21
N THR A 109 -25.42 15.41 22.52
CA THR A 109 -24.92 16.49 21.66
C THR A 109 -23.39 16.51 21.51
N GLU A 110 -22.67 15.96 22.50
CA GLU A 110 -21.20 15.83 22.40
C GLU A 110 -20.82 14.79 21.36
N ASP A 111 -21.55 13.66 21.32
CA ASP A 111 -21.36 12.61 20.31
C ASP A 111 -21.60 13.15 18.89
N GLU A 112 -22.64 13.98 18.70
CA GLU A 112 -22.94 14.58 17.39
C GLU A 112 -21.76 15.39 16.85
N GLY A 113 -21.10 16.16 17.71
CA GLY A 113 -19.92 16.94 17.34
C GLY A 113 -18.75 16.06 16.91
N ALA A 114 -18.47 14.99 17.66
CA ALA A 114 -17.40 14.04 17.33
C ALA A 114 -17.70 13.25 16.04
N LEU A 115 -18.95 12.79 15.87
CA LEU A 115 -19.38 12.09 14.66
C LEU A 115 -19.33 12.99 13.42
N LEU A 116 -19.72 14.27 13.55
CA LEU A 116 -19.62 15.24 12.46
C LEU A 116 -18.15 15.53 12.10
N ALA A 117 -17.28 15.63 13.11
CA ALA A 117 -15.85 15.82 12.91
C ALA A 117 -15.20 14.66 12.14
N ALA A 118 -15.70 13.43 12.28
CA ALA A 118 -15.23 12.27 11.50
C ALA A 118 -15.45 12.43 9.97
N PHE A 119 -16.32 13.33 9.54
CA PHE A 119 -16.57 13.66 8.12
C PHE A 119 -15.87 14.95 7.65
N ALA A 120 -15.00 15.55 8.46
CA ALA A 120 -14.18 16.68 8.02
C ALA A 120 -13.29 16.28 6.82
N PRO A 121 -12.94 17.19 5.89
CA PRO A 121 -12.17 16.85 4.70
C PRO A 121 -10.81 16.18 4.98
N ASP A 122 -10.18 16.55 6.08
CA ASP A 122 -8.90 16.04 6.59
C ASP A 122 -9.07 14.86 7.56
N ALA A 123 -10.29 14.58 8.02
CA ALA A 123 -10.55 13.45 8.91
C ALA A 123 -10.23 12.12 8.21
N PRO A 124 -9.67 11.14 8.95
CA PRO A 124 -9.22 9.87 8.37
C PRO A 124 -10.19 9.15 7.44
N LEU A 125 -11.50 9.19 7.72
CA LEU A 125 -12.49 8.52 6.88
C LEU A 125 -12.49 9.04 5.45
N ARG A 126 -12.36 10.36 5.28
CA ARG A 126 -12.32 11.01 3.97
C ARG A 126 -10.91 11.11 3.42
N SER A 127 -9.96 11.47 4.28
CA SER A 127 -8.59 11.67 3.87
C SER A 127 -7.90 10.38 3.47
N PHE A 128 -8.40 9.18 3.81
CA PHE A 128 -7.96 7.89 3.25
C PHE A 128 -8.96 7.27 2.26
N GLY A 129 -10.05 7.97 1.91
CA GLY A 129 -11.08 7.44 1.02
C GLY A 129 -11.74 6.16 1.53
N LEU A 130 -11.88 6.02 2.86
CA LEU A 130 -12.59 4.90 3.49
C LEU A 130 -14.11 5.07 3.35
N VAL A 131 -14.57 6.32 3.29
CA VAL A 131 -15.93 6.67 2.91
C VAL A 131 -15.88 7.68 1.77
N GLN A 132 -16.78 7.53 0.82
CA GLN A 132 -17.06 8.52 -0.21
C GLN A 132 -18.34 9.25 0.13
N LEU A 133 -18.32 10.57 0.00
CA LEU A 133 -19.53 11.38 0.14
C LEU A 133 -20.14 11.60 -1.24
N GLY A 134 -21.47 11.57 -1.31
CA GLY A 134 -22.21 11.95 -2.51
C GLY A 134 -22.05 13.43 -2.86
N ASN A 135 -22.80 13.85 -3.88
CA ASN A 135 -22.78 15.17 -4.52
C ASN A 135 -22.29 16.33 -3.63
N ASP A 136 -21.11 16.88 -3.98
CA ASP A 136 -20.48 18.01 -3.28
C ASP A 136 -21.29 19.31 -3.30
N ARG A 137 -22.33 19.42 -4.13
CA ARG A 137 -23.24 20.58 -4.14
C ARG A 137 -24.26 20.55 -3.00
N MET A 138 -24.46 19.40 -2.36
CA MET A 138 -25.37 19.25 -1.24
C MET A 138 -24.69 19.67 0.08
N PRO A 139 -25.44 20.22 1.05
CA PRO A 139 -24.94 20.40 2.41
C PRO A 139 -24.48 19.07 3.00
N LEU A 140 -23.42 19.09 3.83
CA LEU A 140 -22.75 17.88 4.34
C LEU A 140 -23.72 16.85 4.92
N LEU A 141 -24.66 17.30 5.76
CA LEU A 141 -25.65 16.45 6.42
C LEU A 141 -26.55 15.67 5.44
N HIS A 142 -26.79 16.21 4.24
CA HIS A 142 -27.64 15.58 3.22
C HIS A 142 -26.85 14.76 2.19
N ARG A 143 -25.53 14.67 2.32
CA ARG A 143 -24.72 13.85 1.41
C ARG A 143 -24.86 12.38 1.80
N THR A 144 -25.05 11.52 0.81
CA THR A 144 -24.99 10.07 0.98
C THR A 144 -23.58 9.64 1.35
N VAL A 145 -23.45 8.58 2.14
CA VAL A 145 -22.17 8.00 2.56
C VAL A 145 -22.05 6.62 1.95
N HIS A 146 -21.04 6.44 1.09
CA HIS A 146 -20.76 5.17 0.43
C HIS A 146 -19.44 4.59 0.92
N VAL A 147 -19.39 3.27 1.04
CA VAL A 147 -18.17 2.50 1.32
C VAL A 147 -17.93 1.58 0.14
N GLU A 148 -16.74 1.63 -0.44
CA GLU A 148 -16.40 0.82 -1.61
C GLU A 148 -16.32 -0.68 -1.27
N ASP A 149 -16.72 -1.52 -2.22
CA ASP A 149 -16.72 -2.99 -2.09
C ASP A 149 -15.35 -3.55 -1.71
N ARG A 150 -14.26 -2.92 -2.18
CA ARG A 150 -12.90 -3.30 -1.80
C ARG A 150 -12.67 -3.21 -0.29
N LEU A 151 -13.19 -2.15 0.36
CA LEU A 151 -13.08 -2.00 1.81
C LEU A 151 -13.95 -3.01 2.55
N ILE A 152 -15.16 -3.29 2.04
CA ILE A 152 -16.04 -4.35 2.56
C ILE A 152 -15.33 -5.71 2.50
N ALA A 153 -14.71 -6.04 1.37
CA ALA A 153 -13.92 -7.26 1.19
C ALA A 153 -12.75 -7.32 2.19
N PHE A 154 -12.05 -6.21 2.41
CA PHE A 154 -10.98 -6.12 3.40
C PHE A 154 -11.49 -6.35 4.83
N LEU A 155 -12.61 -5.75 5.22
CA LEU A 155 -13.23 -5.92 6.55
C LEU A 155 -13.66 -7.39 6.78
N ARG A 156 -14.04 -8.10 5.72
CA ARG A 156 -14.30 -9.55 5.73
C ARG A 156 -13.03 -10.41 5.79
N GLY A 157 -11.85 -9.81 5.81
CA GLY A 157 -10.56 -10.50 5.91
C GLY A 157 -9.89 -10.84 4.57
N ILE A 158 -10.40 -10.33 3.44
CA ILE A 158 -9.76 -10.52 2.12
C ILE A 158 -8.55 -9.59 2.01
N ASP A 159 -7.37 -10.16 2.25
CA ASP A 159 -6.09 -9.45 2.45
C ASP A 159 -5.14 -9.48 1.24
N GLY A 160 -5.68 -9.68 0.03
CA GLY A 160 -4.94 -9.65 -1.23
C GLY A 160 -4.97 -8.26 -1.89
N LEU A 161 -4.12 -8.03 -2.89
CA LEU A 161 -4.16 -6.83 -3.73
C LEU A 161 -5.48 -6.76 -4.51
N ASP A 162 -6.11 -5.59 -4.47
CA ASP A 162 -7.27 -5.25 -5.30
C ASP A 162 -7.06 -5.68 -6.76
N PRO A 163 -7.95 -6.53 -7.33
CA PRO A 163 -7.90 -6.92 -8.74
C PRO A 163 -7.71 -5.76 -9.71
N GLU A 164 -8.35 -4.61 -9.48
CA GLU A 164 -8.30 -3.45 -10.37
C GLU A 164 -6.92 -2.78 -10.38
N LEU A 165 -6.14 -2.94 -9.31
CA LEU A 165 -4.82 -2.34 -9.17
C LEU A 165 -3.67 -3.22 -9.69
N ARG A 166 -3.93 -4.47 -10.10
CA ARG A 166 -2.87 -5.42 -10.50
C ARG A 166 -2.09 -5.02 -11.75
N GLU A 167 -2.69 -4.20 -12.62
CA GLU A 167 -2.02 -3.72 -13.83
C GLU A 167 -1.00 -2.62 -13.51
N TYR A 168 -1.22 -1.88 -12.43
CA TYR A 168 -0.42 -0.71 -12.03
C TYR A 168 0.51 -0.98 -10.86
N ALA A 169 0.24 -2.05 -10.10
CA ALA A 169 0.92 -2.36 -8.87
C ALA A 169 1.19 -3.85 -8.69
N SER A 170 2.25 -4.17 -7.95
CA SER A 170 2.50 -5.51 -7.45
C SER A 170 2.63 -5.51 -5.92
N LEU A 171 2.20 -6.60 -5.29
CA LEU A 171 2.34 -6.82 -3.85
C LEU A 171 3.46 -7.83 -3.60
N GLU A 172 4.57 -7.34 -3.08
CA GLU A 172 5.79 -8.10 -2.88
C GLU A 172 6.00 -8.42 -1.40
N THR A 173 6.45 -9.65 -1.11
CA THR A 173 6.72 -10.13 0.25
C THR A 173 8.20 -10.44 0.48
N THR A 174 8.96 -10.67 -0.59
CA THR A 174 10.36 -11.10 -0.52
C THR A 174 11.15 -10.53 -1.69
N ALA A 175 12.41 -10.20 -1.47
CA ALA A 175 13.36 -9.87 -2.52
C ALA A 175 14.74 -10.43 -2.16
N LEU A 176 15.63 -10.49 -3.16
CA LEU A 176 17.04 -10.81 -2.92
C LEU A 176 17.64 -9.82 -1.92
N ALA A 177 18.51 -10.35 -1.04
CA ALA A 177 19.18 -9.54 -0.05
C ALA A 177 19.98 -8.41 -0.72
N SER A 178 19.85 -7.21 -0.17
CA SER A 178 20.62 -6.03 -0.58
C SER A 178 21.43 -5.53 0.60
N ALA A 179 22.70 -5.16 0.37
CA ALA A 179 23.56 -4.59 1.40
C ALA A 179 22.98 -3.31 2.03
N LYS A 180 22.09 -2.61 1.31
CA LYS A 180 21.41 -1.39 1.81
C LYS A 180 20.05 -1.66 2.45
N ALA A 181 19.54 -2.90 2.41
CA ALA A 181 18.23 -3.25 2.96
C ALA A 181 18.15 -2.94 4.47
N GLU A 182 19.20 -3.24 5.23
CA GLU A 182 19.23 -2.98 6.68
C GLU A 182 19.20 -1.48 7.01
N ALA A 183 19.90 -0.65 6.22
CA ALA A 183 19.87 0.80 6.37
C ALA A 183 18.47 1.35 6.06
N ILE A 184 17.83 0.87 4.99
CA ILE A 184 16.44 1.22 4.66
C ILE A 184 15.49 0.77 5.77
N ALA A 185 15.65 -0.44 6.31
CA ALA A 185 14.81 -0.98 7.38
C ALA A 185 14.83 -0.11 8.64
N ARG A 186 16.00 0.41 9.03
CA ARG A 186 16.12 1.40 10.12
C ARG A 186 15.38 2.70 9.83
N LEU A 187 15.33 3.12 8.57
CA LEU A 187 14.58 4.32 8.19
C LEU A 187 13.07 4.08 8.17
N LEU A 188 12.60 2.87 7.84
CA LEU A 188 11.18 2.51 7.81
C LEU A 188 10.49 2.66 9.17
N VAL A 189 11.24 2.48 10.27
CA VAL A 189 10.71 2.59 11.63
C VAL A 189 10.77 4.02 12.20
N SER A 190 11.44 4.94 11.50
CA SER A 190 11.58 6.33 11.93
C SER A 190 10.82 7.27 11.00
N PRO A 191 10.20 8.34 11.53
CA PRO A 191 9.42 9.25 10.72
C PRO A 191 10.28 10.03 9.72
N GLY A 192 9.67 10.43 8.61
CA GLY A 192 10.25 11.36 7.63
C GLY A 192 10.30 10.81 6.20
N PRO A 193 10.38 11.69 5.19
CA PRO A 193 10.40 11.29 3.79
C PRO A 193 11.65 10.47 3.44
N ILE A 194 11.47 9.38 2.69
CA ILE A 194 12.56 8.52 2.20
C ILE A 194 12.61 8.59 0.68
N ILE A 195 13.80 8.84 0.15
CA ILE A 195 14.10 8.77 -1.28
C ILE A 195 15.19 7.73 -1.47
N VAL A 196 14.95 6.76 -2.33
CA VAL A 196 15.96 5.79 -2.75
C VAL A 196 16.37 6.13 -4.17
N GLU A 197 17.63 6.52 -4.35
CA GLU A 197 18.16 6.98 -5.63
C GLU A 197 19.34 6.13 -6.09
N GLY A 198 19.68 6.24 -7.37
CA GLY A 198 20.76 5.47 -7.97
C GLY A 198 20.47 5.08 -9.42
N PRO A 199 21.43 4.44 -10.11
CA PRO A 199 21.31 4.11 -11.53
C PRO A 199 20.07 3.25 -11.87
N ALA A 200 19.70 3.22 -13.14
CA ALA A 200 18.66 2.33 -13.63
C ALA A 200 19.04 0.86 -13.34
N ARG A 201 18.05 0.04 -12.97
CA ARG A 201 18.20 -1.41 -12.71
C ARG A 201 19.20 -1.83 -11.62
N VAL A 202 19.64 -0.89 -10.77
CA VAL A 202 20.55 -1.16 -9.64
C VAL A 202 19.91 -1.94 -8.48
N GLY A 203 18.59 -2.18 -8.53
CA GLY A 203 17.86 -2.91 -7.48
C GLY A 203 17.28 -2.03 -6.37
N LYS A 204 16.98 -0.76 -6.65
CA LYS A 204 16.34 0.18 -5.70
C LYS A 204 15.08 -0.38 -5.05
N THR A 205 14.12 -0.77 -5.87
CA THR A 205 12.86 -1.35 -5.41
C THR A 205 13.10 -2.65 -4.63
N SER A 206 13.98 -3.53 -5.13
CA SER A 206 14.35 -4.77 -4.44
C SER A 206 14.95 -4.52 -3.06
N ALA A 207 15.77 -3.48 -2.89
CA ALA A 207 16.32 -3.11 -1.60
C ALA A 207 15.24 -2.65 -0.61
N VAL A 208 14.22 -1.92 -1.08
CA VAL A 208 13.08 -1.52 -0.25
C VAL A 208 12.21 -2.73 0.11
N ILE A 209 11.96 -3.65 -0.83
CA ILE A 209 11.21 -4.88 -0.58
C ILE A 209 11.94 -5.74 0.47
N ALA A 210 13.25 -5.94 0.33
CA ALA A 210 14.06 -6.69 1.29
C ALA A 210 14.05 -6.03 2.68
N ALA A 211 14.09 -4.69 2.72
CA ALA A 211 13.98 -3.94 3.97
C ALA A 211 12.61 -4.13 4.63
N ALA A 212 11.52 -4.00 3.88
CA ALA A 212 10.16 -4.21 4.39
C ALA A 212 9.98 -5.63 4.90
N ALA A 213 10.44 -6.64 4.15
CA ALA A 213 10.39 -8.05 4.52
C ALA A 213 11.13 -8.33 5.84
N SER A 214 12.30 -7.69 6.06
CA SER A 214 13.06 -7.80 7.32
C SER A 214 12.29 -7.26 8.54
N THR A 215 11.31 -6.39 8.30
CA THR A 215 10.39 -5.84 9.31
C THR A 215 9.02 -6.53 9.29
N GLN A 216 8.90 -7.69 8.62
CA GLN A 216 7.65 -8.44 8.45
C GLN A 216 6.52 -7.64 7.77
N ARG A 217 6.88 -6.66 6.92
CA ARG A 217 5.93 -5.86 6.14
C ARG A 217 5.98 -6.24 4.68
N ARG A 218 4.82 -6.22 4.03
CA ARG A 218 4.69 -6.33 2.57
C ARG A 218 5.04 -5.01 1.91
N THR A 219 5.32 -5.04 0.62
CA THR A 219 5.58 -3.84 -0.18
C THR A 219 4.57 -3.76 -1.32
N LEU A 220 3.84 -2.64 -1.40
CA LEU A 220 3.03 -2.32 -2.58
C LEU A 220 3.91 -1.49 -3.51
N VAL A 221 4.29 -2.04 -4.66
CA VAL A 221 5.13 -1.36 -5.65
C VAL A 221 4.23 -0.82 -6.75
N GLY A 222 4.15 0.51 -6.88
CA GLY A 222 3.44 1.17 -7.96
C GLY A 222 4.35 1.58 -9.11
N ASP A 223 3.87 1.36 -10.33
CA ASP A 223 4.55 1.76 -11.56
C ASP A 223 4.05 3.12 -12.05
N MET A 224 4.82 4.19 -11.80
CA MET A 224 4.39 5.55 -12.15
C MET A 224 4.22 5.76 -13.65
N GLU A 225 4.93 5.01 -14.49
CA GLU A 225 4.78 5.12 -15.94
C GLU A 225 3.39 4.64 -16.39
N ARG A 226 2.93 3.51 -15.83
CA ARG A 226 1.58 2.99 -16.11
C ARG A 226 0.50 3.85 -15.50
N ILE A 227 0.69 4.30 -14.25
CA ILE A 227 -0.27 5.17 -13.57
C ILE A 227 -0.48 6.47 -14.37
N LEU A 228 0.59 7.07 -14.89
CA LEU A 228 0.53 8.31 -15.67
C LEU A 228 -0.11 8.14 -17.06
N ALA A 229 -0.25 6.90 -17.54
CA ALA A 229 -0.91 6.61 -18.80
C ALA A 229 -2.44 6.56 -18.70
N GLU A 230 -2.98 6.50 -17.46
CA GLU A 230 -4.41 6.47 -17.21
C GLU A 230 -5.08 7.84 -17.40
N GLU A 231 -6.40 7.83 -17.59
CA GLU A 231 -7.20 9.06 -17.75
C GLU A 231 -7.21 9.91 -16.48
N ASP A 232 -7.31 9.27 -15.30
CA ASP A 232 -7.23 9.93 -13.98
C ASP A 232 -6.13 9.33 -13.09
N PRO A 233 -4.87 9.74 -13.30
CA PRO A 233 -3.73 9.27 -12.50
C PRO A 233 -3.82 9.66 -11.02
N LEU A 234 -4.54 10.75 -10.68
CA LEU A 234 -4.69 11.18 -9.29
C LEU A 234 -5.62 10.27 -8.52
N LEU A 235 -6.77 9.90 -9.12
CA LEU A 235 -7.68 8.94 -8.52
C LEU A 235 -6.99 7.60 -8.26
N LEU A 236 -6.25 7.10 -9.24
CA LEU A 236 -5.50 5.85 -9.11
C LEU A 236 -4.44 5.91 -7.99
N LEU A 237 -3.73 7.03 -7.86
CA LEU A 237 -2.79 7.23 -6.74
C LEU A 237 -3.48 7.22 -5.38
N GLU A 238 -4.67 7.80 -5.26
CA GLU A 238 -5.44 7.76 -4.02
C GLU A 238 -5.92 6.34 -3.69
N GLN A 239 -6.37 5.57 -4.69
CA GLN A 239 -6.72 4.16 -4.53
C GLN A 239 -5.52 3.34 -4.06
N MET A 240 -4.34 3.54 -4.65
CA MET A 240 -3.11 2.84 -4.26
C MET A 240 -2.64 3.23 -2.85
N ARG A 241 -2.74 4.50 -2.47
CA ARG A 241 -2.44 4.94 -1.11
C ARG A 241 -3.34 4.24 -0.10
N ARG A 242 -4.65 4.22 -0.38
CA ARG A 242 -5.63 3.53 0.45
C ARG A 242 -5.30 2.04 0.53
N GLU A 243 -5.04 1.38 -0.59
CA GLU A 243 -4.71 -0.04 -0.64
C GLU A 243 -3.44 -0.36 0.17
N ALA A 244 -2.39 0.46 0.07
CA ALA A 244 -1.20 0.30 0.90
C ALA A 244 -1.52 0.39 2.40
N MET A 245 -2.39 1.34 2.78
CA MET A 245 -2.85 1.51 4.15
C MET A 245 -3.70 0.32 4.63
N LEU A 246 -4.63 -0.18 3.82
CA LEU A 246 -5.44 -1.37 4.13
C LEU A 246 -4.55 -2.60 4.35
N LEU A 247 -3.58 -2.82 3.46
CA LEU A 247 -2.66 -3.95 3.55
C LEU A 247 -1.57 -3.77 4.62
N GLY A 248 -1.45 -2.57 5.21
CA GLY A 248 -0.33 -2.20 6.09
C GLY A 248 1.04 -2.28 5.40
N ALA A 249 1.05 -2.20 4.08
CA ALA A 249 2.23 -2.35 3.25
C ALA A 249 3.09 -1.07 3.26
N VAL A 250 4.38 -1.24 2.97
CA VAL A 250 5.26 -0.13 2.57
C VAL A 250 4.93 0.22 1.13
N TRP A 251 4.48 1.44 0.86
CA TRP A 251 4.17 1.87 -0.49
C TRP A 251 5.40 2.44 -1.19
N VAL A 252 5.74 1.88 -2.35
CA VAL A 252 6.89 2.29 -3.15
C VAL A 252 6.42 2.79 -4.50
N LEU A 253 6.73 4.04 -4.82
CA LEU A 253 6.49 4.64 -6.13
C LEU A 253 7.76 4.54 -6.98
N ARG A 254 7.68 3.75 -8.05
CA ARG A 254 8.79 3.61 -9.00
C ARG A 254 8.71 4.70 -10.05
N VAL A 255 9.59 5.71 -9.95
CA VAL A 255 9.74 6.78 -10.93
C VAL A 255 11.00 6.49 -11.74
N ALA A 256 10.86 5.77 -12.85
CA ALA A 256 12.00 5.33 -13.65
C ALA A 256 12.67 6.50 -14.38
N SER A 257 11.94 7.16 -15.28
CA SER A 257 12.45 8.24 -16.16
C SER A 257 11.35 9.19 -16.63
N VAL A 258 10.16 9.12 -16.04
CA VAL A 258 9.02 9.93 -16.45
C VAL A 258 9.01 11.24 -15.67
N ASP A 259 8.84 12.35 -16.38
CA ASP A 259 8.59 13.64 -15.78
C ASP A 259 7.20 13.64 -15.13
N LEU A 260 7.16 13.89 -13.83
CA LEU A 260 5.89 13.96 -13.10
C LEU A 260 5.19 15.28 -13.44
N PRO A 261 3.94 15.26 -13.97
CA PRO A 261 3.17 16.47 -14.14
C PRO A 261 3.04 17.24 -12.81
N PRO A 262 3.03 18.58 -12.78
CA PRO A 262 2.97 19.36 -11.54
C PRO A 262 1.89 18.95 -10.51
N PRO A 263 0.64 18.61 -10.88
CA PRO A 263 -0.35 18.13 -9.91
C PRO A 263 0.07 16.79 -9.28
N ILE A 264 0.62 15.87 -10.08
CA ILE A 264 1.11 14.57 -9.62
C ILE A 264 2.34 14.74 -8.73
N ALA A 265 3.31 15.54 -9.16
CA ALA A 265 4.52 15.82 -8.38
C ALA A 265 4.19 16.38 -6.99
N ARG A 266 3.28 17.35 -6.89
CA ARG A 266 2.80 17.88 -5.60
C ARG A 266 2.16 16.81 -4.73
N ARG A 267 1.35 15.94 -5.33
CA ARG A 267 0.68 14.86 -4.61
C ARG A 267 1.67 13.82 -4.09
N VAL A 268 2.62 13.37 -4.92
CA VAL A 268 3.71 12.47 -4.53
C VAL A 268 4.56 13.07 -3.42
N VAL A 269 4.92 14.35 -3.52
CA VAL A 269 5.65 15.06 -2.45
C VAL A 269 4.85 15.06 -1.14
N GLY A 270 3.54 15.28 -1.19
CA GLY A 270 2.65 15.16 -0.02
C GLY A 270 2.73 13.77 0.61
N TYR A 271 2.58 12.71 -0.19
CA TYR A 271 2.66 11.34 0.32
C TYR A 271 4.01 11.00 0.96
N LEU A 272 5.11 11.47 0.37
CA LEU A 272 6.45 11.31 0.93
C LEU A 272 6.61 12.09 2.24
N GLN A 273 6.11 13.33 2.28
CA GLN A 273 6.18 14.20 3.46
C GLN A 273 5.43 13.62 4.66
N ASP A 274 4.29 12.98 4.40
CA ASP A 274 3.46 12.30 5.41
C ASP A 274 4.00 10.90 5.78
N GLY A 275 5.07 10.43 5.10
CA GLY A 275 5.65 9.10 5.33
C GLY A 275 4.77 7.95 4.84
N THR A 276 3.79 8.23 3.98
CA THR A 276 2.88 7.22 3.42
C THR A 276 3.49 6.46 2.24
N ALA A 277 4.47 7.06 1.56
CA ALA A 277 5.18 6.48 0.42
C ALA A 277 6.70 6.59 0.54
N ILE A 278 7.38 5.80 -0.28
CA ILE A 278 8.81 5.88 -0.60
C ILE A 278 8.92 6.01 -2.10
N VAL A 279 9.83 6.85 -2.59
CA VAL A 279 10.07 6.97 -4.03
C VAL A 279 11.40 6.32 -4.40
N THR A 280 11.41 5.54 -5.48
CA THR A 280 12.65 5.06 -6.11
C THR A 280 12.87 5.80 -7.42
N VAL A 281 13.99 6.51 -7.54
CA VAL A 281 14.28 7.44 -8.65
C VAL A 281 15.70 7.26 -9.18
N ARG A 282 16.00 7.79 -10.36
CA ARG A 282 17.39 7.90 -10.83
C ARG A 282 18.13 9.03 -10.13
N ASP A 283 17.54 10.22 -10.14
CA ASP A 283 18.01 11.42 -9.48
C ASP A 283 16.85 11.99 -8.64
N GLY A 284 17.05 12.05 -7.32
CA GLY A 284 16.04 12.54 -6.39
C GLY A 284 16.09 14.04 -6.12
N GLU A 285 16.99 14.81 -6.74
CA GLU A 285 17.27 16.19 -6.36
C GLU A 285 16.02 17.10 -6.42
N LEU A 286 15.24 17.03 -7.49
CA LEU A 286 14.02 17.84 -7.64
C LEU A 286 12.97 17.54 -6.57
N ILE A 287 12.76 16.24 -6.28
CA ILE A 287 11.81 15.81 -5.24
C ILE A 287 12.34 16.17 -3.85
N ALA A 288 13.63 15.99 -3.61
CA ALA A 288 14.28 16.30 -2.33
C ALA A 288 14.15 17.79 -1.98
N ARG A 289 14.30 18.69 -2.95
CA ARG A 289 14.14 20.15 -2.73
C ARG A 289 12.73 20.54 -2.30
N ALA A 290 11.72 19.76 -2.67
CA ALA A 290 10.33 20.00 -2.30
C ALA A 290 9.97 19.44 -0.92
N LEU A 291 10.85 18.64 -0.30
CA LEU A 291 10.60 17.94 0.96
C LEU A 291 11.31 18.61 2.14
N LYS A 292 10.70 18.51 3.33
CA LYS A 292 11.34 18.92 4.58
C LYS A 292 12.07 17.73 5.18
N GLY A 293 13.41 17.81 5.23
CA GLY A 293 14.29 16.78 5.81
C GLY A 293 14.28 15.44 5.07
N PRO A 294 14.45 15.40 3.73
CA PRO A 294 14.49 14.14 2.99
C PRO A 294 15.68 13.27 3.41
N ARG A 295 15.40 12.00 3.66
CA ARG A 295 16.43 10.98 3.92
C ARG A 295 16.74 10.26 2.61
N ARG A 296 17.87 10.62 2.01
CA ARG A 296 18.32 10.07 0.73
C ARG A 296 19.18 8.83 0.96
N ILE A 297 18.85 7.74 0.28
CA ILE A 297 19.65 6.52 0.23
C ILE A 297 20.12 6.34 -1.20
N LEU A 298 21.43 6.46 -1.40
CA LEU A 298 22.07 6.15 -2.66
C LEU A 298 22.36 4.65 -2.73
N ILE A 299 21.91 4.03 -3.84
CA ILE A 299 22.27 2.66 -4.20
C ILE A 299 23.17 2.72 -5.44
N ASP A 300 24.45 2.45 -5.21
CA ASP A 300 25.48 2.39 -6.24
C ASP A 300 25.45 1.07 -7.00
N ASN A 301 26.12 1.04 -8.15
CA ASN A 301 26.34 -0.21 -8.86
C ASN A 301 27.12 -1.20 -7.98
N PRO A 302 26.79 -2.51 -8.05
CA PRO A 302 27.49 -3.52 -7.30
C PRO A 302 28.97 -3.57 -7.67
N THR A 303 29.82 -3.82 -6.68
CA THR A 303 31.24 -4.12 -6.86
C THR A 303 31.43 -5.39 -7.69
N THR A 304 32.62 -5.61 -8.26
CA THR A 304 32.94 -6.81 -9.04
C THR A 304 32.66 -8.11 -8.26
N ALA A 305 32.96 -8.13 -6.96
CA ALA A 305 32.69 -9.29 -6.10
C ALA A 305 31.18 -9.57 -5.95
N GLU A 306 30.39 -8.51 -5.74
CA GLU A 306 28.92 -8.62 -5.67
C GLU A 306 28.32 -9.04 -7.02
N GLN A 307 28.83 -8.51 -8.13
CA GLN A 307 28.40 -8.92 -9.48
C GLN A 307 28.64 -10.41 -9.73
N GLN A 308 29.81 -10.94 -9.37
CA GLN A 308 30.09 -12.37 -9.47
C GLN A 308 29.10 -13.20 -8.64
N GLN A 309 28.77 -12.74 -7.43
CA GLN A 309 27.81 -13.43 -6.58
C GLN A 309 26.40 -13.45 -7.20
N ILE A 310 25.97 -12.33 -7.79
CA ILE A 310 24.69 -12.24 -8.50
C ILE A 310 24.70 -13.19 -9.71
N TRP A 311 25.76 -13.19 -10.52
CA TRP A 311 25.91 -14.10 -11.65
C TRP A 311 25.78 -15.57 -11.25
N ARG A 312 26.55 -16.02 -10.24
CA ARG A 312 26.48 -17.40 -9.73
C ARG A 312 25.07 -17.76 -9.28
N THR A 313 24.42 -16.86 -8.53
CA THR A 313 23.06 -17.06 -8.04
C THR A 313 22.07 -17.22 -9.19
N VAL A 314 22.14 -16.34 -10.19
CA VAL A 314 21.20 -16.34 -11.31
C VAL A 314 21.46 -17.54 -12.24
N LEU A 315 22.72 -17.87 -12.53
CA LEU A 315 23.11 -18.95 -13.43
C LEU A 315 22.96 -20.35 -12.81
N GLY A 316 23.06 -20.49 -11.48
CA GLY A 316 23.01 -21.79 -10.81
C GLY A 316 24.18 -22.71 -11.20
N SER A 317 25.28 -22.13 -11.69
CA SER A 317 26.48 -22.84 -12.17
C SER A 317 27.75 -22.09 -11.76
N ASP A 318 28.86 -22.81 -11.64
CA ASP A 318 30.18 -22.25 -11.25
C ASP A 318 31.00 -21.71 -12.44
N VAL A 319 30.33 -21.20 -13.48
CA VAL A 319 31.01 -20.53 -14.61
C VAL A 319 31.82 -19.34 -14.06
N ASP A 320 33.10 -19.24 -14.44
CA ASP A 320 33.93 -18.11 -14.04
C ASP A 320 33.44 -16.83 -14.72
N THR A 321 32.91 -15.91 -13.91
CA THR A 321 32.37 -14.63 -14.39
C THR A 321 33.29 -13.46 -14.11
N LEU A 322 34.50 -13.68 -13.57
CA LEU A 322 35.41 -12.58 -13.17
C LEU A 322 35.71 -11.66 -14.36
N ARG A 323 36.11 -12.23 -15.50
CA ARG A 323 36.48 -11.47 -16.71
C ARG A 323 35.29 -10.72 -17.32
N VAL A 324 34.08 -11.27 -17.21
CA VAL A 324 32.84 -10.61 -17.62
C VAL A 324 32.58 -9.39 -16.74
N CYS A 325 32.66 -9.54 -15.41
CA CYS A 325 32.43 -8.46 -14.45
C CYS A 325 33.46 -7.33 -14.56
N GLU A 326 34.74 -7.67 -14.76
CA GLU A 326 35.82 -6.67 -14.94
C GLU A 326 35.62 -5.83 -16.20
N ARG A 327 35.15 -6.46 -17.30
CA ARG A 327 34.94 -5.76 -18.57
C ARG A 327 33.61 -5.03 -18.66
N TYR A 328 32.57 -5.56 -18.01
CA TYR A 328 31.19 -5.08 -18.12
C TYR A 328 30.57 -4.86 -16.73
N PRO A 329 30.68 -3.64 -16.17
CA PRO A 329 30.10 -3.33 -14.86
C PRO A 329 28.58 -3.17 -14.97
N LEU A 330 27.88 -4.30 -15.03
CA LEU A 330 26.44 -4.36 -15.20
C LEU A 330 25.70 -4.20 -13.86
N PRO A 331 24.58 -3.45 -13.82
CA PRO A 331 23.71 -3.45 -12.66
C PRO A 331 23.00 -4.82 -12.52
N PRO A 332 22.50 -5.18 -11.32
CA PRO A 332 21.90 -6.49 -11.05
C PRO A 332 20.78 -6.86 -12.02
N GLY A 333 19.90 -5.91 -12.37
CA GLY A 333 18.82 -6.19 -13.33
C GLY A 333 19.32 -6.49 -14.74
N ASP A 334 20.42 -5.89 -15.18
CA ASP A 334 21.02 -6.23 -16.48
C ASP A 334 21.78 -7.55 -16.43
N ILE A 335 22.35 -7.94 -15.28
CA ILE A 335 22.94 -9.27 -15.07
C ILE A 335 21.87 -10.36 -15.25
N VAL A 336 20.69 -10.19 -14.62
CA VAL A 336 19.59 -11.16 -14.73
C VAL A 336 19.16 -11.34 -16.19
N LEU A 337 18.98 -10.23 -16.91
CA LEU A 337 18.59 -10.26 -18.32
C LEU A 337 19.67 -10.85 -19.22
N ALA A 338 20.94 -10.54 -18.96
CA ALA A 338 22.06 -11.11 -19.71
C ALA A 338 22.18 -12.63 -19.46
N ALA A 339 22.00 -13.09 -18.21
CA ALA A 339 22.00 -14.52 -17.89
C ALA A 339 20.86 -15.28 -18.59
N ALA A 340 19.66 -14.70 -18.62
CA ALA A 340 18.53 -15.29 -19.34
C ALA A 340 18.80 -15.37 -20.85
N ALA A 341 19.37 -14.32 -21.45
CA ALA A 341 19.74 -14.31 -22.85
C ALA A 341 20.83 -15.35 -23.19
N ALA A 342 21.85 -15.50 -22.34
CA ALA A 342 22.89 -16.51 -22.51
C ALA A 342 22.29 -17.93 -22.47
N ARG A 343 21.43 -18.23 -21.49
CA ARG A 343 20.73 -19.52 -21.39
C ARG A 343 19.89 -19.84 -22.62
N ALA A 344 19.07 -18.89 -23.06
CA ALA A 344 18.23 -19.08 -24.25
C ALA A 344 19.07 -19.37 -25.50
N SER A 345 20.27 -18.78 -25.61
CA SER A 345 21.15 -19.00 -26.77
C SER A 345 21.78 -20.39 -26.81
N VAL A 346 22.08 -20.98 -25.65
CA VAL A 346 22.69 -22.32 -25.57
C VAL A 346 21.68 -23.45 -25.56
N GLU A 347 20.46 -23.19 -25.08
CA GLU A 347 19.35 -24.15 -25.09
C GLU A 347 19.04 -24.64 -26.51
N VAL A 348 19.06 -23.72 -27.49
CA VAL A 348 18.89 -24.04 -28.92
C VAL A 348 20.01 -24.96 -29.43
N ALA A 349 21.22 -24.83 -28.88
CA ALA A 349 22.39 -25.62 -29.27
C ALA A 349 22.59 -26.90 -28.44
N GLY A 350 21.76 -27.14 -27.41
CA GLY A 350 21.86 -28.31 -26.53
C GLY A 350 23.18 -28.39 -25.74
N ARG A 351 23.76 -27.25 -25.36
CA ARG A 351 25.02 -27.16 -24.60
C ARG A 351 24.86 -26.30 -23.34
N ASP A 352 25.83 -26.41 -22.44
CA ASP A 352 25.90 -25.56 -21.24
C ASP A 352 26.37 -24.13 -21.58
N VAL A 353 26.03 -23.18 -20.69
CA VAL A 353 26.47 -21.78 -20.79
C VAL A 353 27.96 -21.71 -20.47
N ASP A 354 28.74 -21.09 -21.37
CA ASP A 354 30.16 -20.82 -21.15
C ASP A 354 30.45 -19.31 -21.00
N GLU A 355 31.73 -18.97 -20.75
CA GLU A 355 32.17 -17.58 -20.62
C GLU A 355 31.87 -16.75 -21.88
N ALA A 356 32.02 -17.32 -23.09
CA ALA A 356 31.84 -16.59 -24.34
C ALA A 356 30.38 -16.15 -24.52
N ASP A 357 29.42 -17.00 -24.13
CA ASP A 357 27.99 -16.67 -24.14
C ASP A 357 27.68 -15.48 -23.21
N LEU A 358 28.27 -15.48 -22.01
CA LEU A 358 28.11 -14.38 -21.06
C LEU A 358 28.67 -13.07 -21.61
N PHE A 359 29.83 -13.10 -22.29
CA PHE A 359 30.40 -11.92 -22.94
C PHE A 359 29.47 -11.37 -24.04
N VAL A 360 28.93 -12.25 -24.89
CA VAL A 360 28.01 -11.84 -25.96
C VAL A 360 26.75 -11.22 -25.37
N ALA A 361 26.14 -11.86 -24.37
CA ALA A 361 24.93 -11.37 -23.73
C ALA A 361 25.17 -10.04 -22.98
N ALA A 362 26.24 -9.94 -22.19
CA ALA A 362 26.61 -8.72 -21.46
C ALA A 362 26.88 -7.55 -22.41
N ARG A 363 27.59 -7.79 -23.51
CA ARG A 363 27.82 -6.78 -24.56
C ARG A 363 26.51 -6.31 -25.20
N GLY A 364 25.58 -7.23 -25.47
CA GLY A 364 24.25 -6.89 -25.99
C GLY A 364 23.48 -5.92 -25.09
N ARG A 365 23.59 -6.07 -23.77
CA ARG A 365 22.96 -5.14 -22.81
C ARG A 365 23.54 -3.73 -22.87
N LEU A 366 24.87 -3.60 -23.02
CA LEU A 366 25.51 -2.29 -23.13
C LEU A 366 25.19 -1.57 -24.44
N ALA A 367 25.11 -2.31 -25.56
CA ALA A 367 24.74 -1.74 -26.85
C ALA A 367 23.34 -1.10 -26.80
N HIS A 368 22.36 -1.76 -26.18
CA HIS A 368 21.02 -1.20 -25.98
C HIS A 368 21.05 0.09 -25.16
N ARG A 369 21.83 0.13 -24.08
CA ARG A 369 21.95 1.33 -23.23
C ARG A 369 22.59 2.51 -23.95
N LEU A 370 23.52 2.27 -24.88
CA LEU A 370 24.11 3.34 -25.69
C LEU A 370 23.09 3.93 -26.66
N GLY A 371 22.17 3.11 -27.20
CA GLY A 371 21.01 3.58 -27.95
C GLY A 371 20.13 4.49 -27.10
N ASP A 372 19.77 4.04 -25.89
CA ASP A 372 18.93 4.81 -24.97
C ASP A 372 19.57 6.16 -24.56
N VAL A 373 20.90 6.24 -24.49
CA VAL A 373 21.63 7.48 -24.19
C VAL A 373 21.71 8.40 -25.41
N ALA A 374 21.83 7.84 -26.62
CA ALA A 374 21.89 8.62 -27.85
C ALA A 374 20.52 9.24 -28.22
N GLU A 375 19.41 8.66 -27.79
CA GLU A 375 18.06 9.25 -27.97
C GLU A 375 17.76 10.41 -27.01
N LEU A 376 18.58 10.60 -25.97
CA LEU A 376 18.42 11.66 -24.97
C LEU A 376 19.28 12.91 -25.24
N VAL A 377 20.09 12.92 -26.29
CA VAL A 377 20.95 14.04 -26.73
C VAL A 377 20.43 14.57 -28.06
#